data_AF-A0A4R9PXE2-F1
#
_entry.id   AF-A0A4R9PXE2-F1
#
_cell.length_a   1.000
_cell.length_b   1.000
_cell.length_c   1.000
_cell.angle_alpha   90.00
_cell.angle_beta   90.00
_cell.angle_gamma   90.00
#
_symmetry.space_group_name_H-M   'P 1'
#
loop_
_entity.id
_entity.type
_entity.pdbx_description
1 polymer ?
#
loop_
_entity_poly.entity_id
_entity_poly.type
_entity_poly.pdbx_seq_one_letter_code
_entity_poly.pdbx_strand_id
1 'polypeptide(L)'
;MTAELRDRESGTSERKWRRRSLWSLVLLIPLSLAIESYDSVKALLGDSDLFPRRVAWGESARFGGSDWKLTDLRGAFGMSNLPPDSVPVLADFQVKIGDPDLQNRWLGCKVMLIDKDGRRWSPTSVVVSLKTTDNVQTCTSAIFSGAKGGDTLNLRETFLVPKEATKSVRPAVGVASERPHFLLFQLEKD
;
A
#
# COMPACT_ATOMS: atom_id res chain seq x y z
N MET A 1 -17.82 66.06 30.18
CA MET A 1 -16.80 65.00 30.40
C MET A 1 -17.33 63.58 30.16
N THR A 2 -18.41 63.40 29.39
CA THR A 2 -19.13 62.10 29.24
C THR A 2 -19.07 61.52 27.83
N ALA A 3 -18.77 62.31 26.80
CA ALA A 3 -18.70 61.85 25.41
C ALA A 3 -17.41 61.06 25.11
N GLU A 4 -16.25 61.54 25.56
CA GLU A 4 -14.96 60.85 25.31
C GLU A 4 -14.84 59.49 26.02
N LEU A 5 -15.46 59.33 27.19
CA LEU A 5 -15.49 58.04 27.89
C LEU A 5 -16.31 57.00 27.12
N ARG A 6 -17.43 57.42 26.54
CA ARG A 6 -18.34 56.56 25.77
C ARG A 6 -17.74 56.12 24.43
N ASP A 7 -16.98 57.02 23.79
CA ASP A 7 -16.24 56.70 22.55
C ASP A 7 -15.06 55.75 22.82
N ARG A 8 -14.35 55.93 23.94
CA ARG A 8 -13.23 55.08 24.35
C ARG A 8 -13.69 53.68 24.81
N GLU A 9 -14.87 53.57 25.42
CA GLU A 9 -15.56 52.29 25.69
C GLU A 9 -16.00 51.57 24.41
N SER A 10 -16.50 52.32 23.41
CA SER A 10 -16.91 51.73 22.13
C SER A 10 -15.71 51.15 21.36
N GLY A 11 -14.60 51.88 21.27
CA GLY A 11 -13.39 51.45 20.56
C GLY A 11 -12.58 50.35 21.28
N THR A 12 -12.79 50.14 22.58
CA THR A 12 -12.25 48.98 23.31
C THR A 12 -13.14 47.75 23.19
N SER A 13 -14.46 47.94 23.14
CA SER A 13 -15.45 46.90 22.83
C SER A 13 -15.24 46.34 21.42
N GLU A 14 -15.10 47.19 20.40
CA GLU A 14 -14.89 46.75 19.01
C GLU A 14 -13.59 45.93 18.86
N ARG A 15 -12.49 46.37 19.48
CA ARG A 15 -11.23 45.61 19.49
C ARG A 15 -11.36 44.25 20.16
N LYS A 16 -12.14 44.14 21.24
CA LYS A 16 -12.40 42.88 21.94
C LYS A 16 -13.23 41.91 21.08
N TRP A 17 -14.23 42.41 20.36
CA TRP A 17 -15.05 41.63 19.44
C TRP A 17 -14.29 41.20 18.19
N ARG A 18 -13.50 42.10 17.58
CA ARG A 18 -12.59 41.76 16.47
C ARG A 18 -11.61 40.66 16.86
N ARG A 19 -10.99 40.75 18.05
CA ARG A 19 -10.05 39.73 18.53
C ARG A 19 -10.75 38.38 18.77
N ARG A 20 -11.97 38.38 19.33
CA ARG A 20 -12.77 37.15 19.48
C ARG A 20 -13.11 36.52 18.13
N SER A 21 -13.53 37.32 17.15
CA SER A 21 -13.82 36.84 15.80
C SER A 21 -12.58 36.25 15.11
N LEU A 22 -11.41 36.88 15.25
CA LEU A 22 -10.15 36.34 14.74
C LEU A 22 -9.78 35.01 15.41
N TRP A 23 -9.93 34.90 16.73
CA TRP A 23 -9.71 33.61 17.43
C TRP A 23 -10.71 32.54 17.01
N SER A 24 -11.97 32.91 16.80
CA SER A 24 -12.97 32.00 16.26
C SER A 24 -12.59 31.51 14.87
N LEU A 25 -12.08 32.37 13.98
CA LEU A 25 -11.60 31.96 12.65
C LEU A 25 -10.43 30.97 12.74
N VAL A 26 -9.46 31.23 13.61
CA VAL A 26 -8.32 30.33 13.83
C VAL A 26 -8.76 28.94 14.32
N LEU A 27 -9.88 28.85 15.04
CA LEU A 27 -10.42 27.58 15.52
C LEU A 27 -11.37 26.91 14.50
N LEU A 28 -12.22 27.70 13.85
CA LEU A 28 -13.25 27.20 12.93
C LEU A 28 -12.65 26.73 11.60
N ILE A 29 -11.60 27.39 11.09
CA ILE A 29 -10.97 26.99 9.83
C ILE A 29 -10.39 25.56 9.93
N PRO A 30 -9.49 25.23 10.89
CA PRO A 30 -8.96 23.87 11.02
C PRO A 30 -10.06 22.85 11.33
N LEU A 31 -11.05 23.20 12.15
CA LEU A 31 -12.14 22.29 12.49
C LEU A 31 -12.99 21.94 11.26
N SER A 32 -13.32 22.93 10.43
CA SER A 32 -14.04 22.69 9.17
C SER A 32 -13.22 21.84 8.21
N LEU A 33 -11.93 22.12 8.05
CA LEU A 33 -11.04 21.27 7.25
C LEU A 33 -10.97 19.84 7.78
N ALA A 34 -10.90 19.65 9.10
CA ALA A 34 -10.83 18.32 9.70
C ALA A 34 -12.09 17.50 9.40
N ILE A 35 -13.27 18.13 9.44
CA ILE A 35 -14.55 17.46 9.13
C ILE A 35 -14.62 17.10 7.64
N GLU A 36 -14.35 18.06 6.75
CA GLU A 36 -14.42 17.85 5.29
C GLU A 36 -13.36 16.84 4.80
N SER A 37 -12.15 16.87 5.37
CA SER A 37 -11.07 15.97 4.98
C SER A 37 -11.15 14.59 5.63
N TYR A 38 -11.99 14.39 6.65
CA TYR A 38 -12.03 13.15 7.41
C TYR A 38 -12.32 11.94 6.54
N ASP A 39 -13.39 11.99 5.74
CA ASP A 39 -13.76 10.88 4.87
C ASP A 39 -12.75 10.66 3.75
N SER A 40 -12.12 11.74 3.27
CA SER A 40 -11.04 11.64 2.27
C SER A 40 -9.80 10.94 2.84
N VAL A 41 -9.40 11.28 4.06
CA VAL A 41 -8.29 10.63 4.75
C VAL A 41 -8.64 9.18 5.06
N LYS A 42 -9.86 8.91 5.53
CA LYS A 42 -10.31 7.55 5.80
C LYS A 42 -10.33 6.68 4.54
N ALA A 43 -10.81 7.21 3.42
CA ALA A 43 -10.77 6.55 2.12
C ALA A 43 -9.33 6.31 1.67
N LEU A 44 -8.46 7.32 1.76
CA LEU A 44 -7.05 7.18 1.43
C LEU A 44 -6.38 6.06 2.24
N LEU A 45 -6.60 6.01 3.55
CA LEU A 45 -6.06 4.97 4.43
C LEU A 45 -6.65 3.58 4.12
N GLY A 46 -7.92 3.51 3.74
CA GLY A 46 -8.59 2.26 3.35
C GLY A 46 -8.16 1.72 2.00
N ASP A 47 -7.69 2.58 1.09
CA ASP A 47 -7.34 2.20 -0.28
C ASP A 47 -5.83 2.12 -0.55
N SER A 48 -5.01 2.67 0.35
CA SER A 48 -3.57 2.83 0.13
C SER A 48 -2.70 1.98 1.04
N ASP A 49 -1.68 1.39 0.44
CA ASP A 49 -0.59 0.70 1.13
C ASP A 49 0.50 1.73 1.49
N LEU A 50 0.47 2.22 2.73
CA LEU A 50 1.28 3.36 3.20
C LEU A 50 2.40 2.96 4.16
N PHE A 51 2.14 2.03 5.07
CA PHE A 51 3.08 1.71 6.15
C PHE A 51 3.74 0.33 5.93
N PRO A 52 5.04 0.30 5.57
CA PRO A 52 5.74 -0.95 5.32
C PRO A 52 6.03 -1.70 6.62
N ARG A 53 5.66 -2.97 6.66
CA ARG A 53 6.15 -3.97 7.61
C ARG A 53 7.24 -4.78 6.92
N ARG A 54 8.49 -4.57 7.34
CA ARG A 54 9.64 -5.23 6.72
C ARG A 54 9.71 -6.70 7.14
N VAL A 55 9.96 -7.57 6.18
CA VAL A 55 10.14 -9.02 6.38
C VAL A 55 11.48 -9.42 5.76
N ALA A 56 12.32 -10.14 6.51
CA ALA A 56 13.59 -10.60 5.99
C ALA A 56 13.40 -11.67 4.90
N TRP A 57 14.40 -11.86 4.06
CA TRP A 57 14.36 -12.91 3.04
C TRP A 57 14.21 -14.30 3.67
N GLY A 58 13.33 -15.13 3.11
CA GLY A 58 13.09 -16.49 3.58
C GLY A 58 12.31 -16.60 4.90
N GLU A 59 12.02 -15.49 5.58
CA GLU A 59 11.14 -15.46 6.74
C GLU A 59 9.67 -15.46 6.35
N SER A 60 8.83 -15.93 7.27
CA SER A 60 7.38 -15.90 7.14
C SER A 60 6.80 -14.81 8.02
N ALA A 61 5.84 -14.03 7.50
CA ALA A 61 5.10 -13.04 8.26
C ALA A 61 3.58 -13.26 8.14
N ARG A 62 2.88 -13.20 9.27
CA ARG A 62 1.42 -13.29 9.29
C ARG A 62 0.81 -11.99 8.76
N PHE A 63 -0.04 -12.10 7.74
CA PHE A 63 -0.68 -10.98 7.08
C PHE A 63 -1.95 -11.43 6.34
N GLY A 64 -3.07 -10.72 6.54
CA GLY A 64 -4.33 -11.07 5.90
C GLY A 64 -4.81 -12.47 6.30
N GLY A 65 -4.61 -12.84 7.57
CA GLY A 65 -5.00 -14.16 8.06
C GLY A 65 -4.16 -15.33 7.51
N SER A 66 -3.05 -15.10 6.82
CA SER A 66 -2.17 -16.17 6.31
C SER A 66 -0.69 -15.85 6.53
N ASP A 67 0.17 -16.87 6.53
CA ASP A 67 1.61 -16.67 6.69
C ASP A 67 2.28 -16.60 5.32
N TRP A 68 2.84 -15.45 5.00
CA TRP A 68 3.46 -15.14 3.71
C TRP A 68 4.98 -15.26 3.80
N LYS A 69 5.57 -15.95 2.83
CA LYS A 69 7.02 -16.10 2.69
C LYS A 69 7.43 -15.83 1.26
N LEU A 70 8.39 -14.94 1.06
CA LEU A 70 9.06 -14.79 -0.23
C LEU A 70 10.04 -15.95 -0.42
N THR A 71 9.87 -16.70 -1.49
CA THR A 71 10.68 -17.90 -1.79
C THR A 71 11.67 -17.69 -2.91
N ASP A 72 11.33 -16.85 -3.90
CA ASP A 72 12.24 -16.50 -4.98
C ASP A 72 11.90 -15.13 -5.56
N LEU A 73 12.91 -14.45 -6.09
CA LEU A 73 12.79 -13.20 -6.82
C LEU A 73 13.86 -13.18 -7.90
N ARG A 74 13.44 -13.32 -9.15
CA ARG A 74 14.37 -13.46 -10.27
C ARG A 74 13.97 -12.64 -11.48
N GLY A 75 14.97 -12.02 -12.11
CA GLY A 75 14.84 -11.42 -13.43
C GLY A 75 14.95 -12.50 -14.52
N ALA A 76 13.99 -12.54 -15.45
CA ALA A 76 14.04 -13.41 -16.61
C ALA A 76 14.65 -12.65 -17.80
N PHE A 77 15.96 -12.77 -17.97
CA PHE A 77 16.71 -12.10 -19.03
C PHE A 77 16.66 -12.88 -20.36
N GLY A 78 16.75 -12.16 -21.49
CA GLY A 78 16.93 -12.78 -22.81
C GLY A 78 15.65 -13.17 -23.55
N MET A 79 14.48 -12.69 -23.12
CA MET A 79 13.24 -12.87 -23.89
C MET A 79 13.20 -11.93 -25.11
N SER A 80 12.94 -12.51 -26.28
CA SER A 80 12.56 -11.80 -27.50
C SER A 80 11.09 -11.35 -27.41
N ASN A 81 10.77 -10.13 -27.88
CA ASN A 81 9.44 -9.48 -27.88
C ASN A 81 9.08 -8.65 -26.64
N LEU A 82 10.08 -8.12 -25.92
CA LEU A 82 9.84 -7.15 -24.86
C LEU A 82 10.24 -5.74 -25.31
N PRO A 83 9.61 -4.68 -24.76
CA PRO A 83 10.07 -3.31 -24.96
C PRO A 83 11.57 -3.16 -24.66
N PRO A 84 12.28 -2.27 -25.36
CA PRO A 84 13.69 -2.00 -25.10
C PRO A 84 13.90 -1.61 -23.63
N ASP A 85 15.01 -2.07 -23.04
CA ASP A 85 15.39 -1.87 -21.64
C ASP A 85 14.42 -2.38 -20.56
N SER A 86 13.46 -3.23 -20.94
CA SER A 86 12.56 -3.88 -19.99
C SER A 86 13.00 -5.31 -19.66
N VAL A 87 12.91 -5.67 -18.38
CA VAL A 87 13.26 -6.97 -17.83
C VAL A 87 12.07 -7.50 -17.04
N PRO A 88 11.58 -8.72 -17.34
CA PRO A 88 10.54 -9.33 -16.55
C PRO A 88 11.11 -9.83 -15.23
N VAL A 89 10.41 -9.55 -14.14
CA VAL A 89 10.78 -9.99 -12.80
C VAL A 89 9.67 -10.87 -12.27
N LEU A 90 10.01 -12.05 -11.76
CA LEU A 90 9.09 -13.00 -11.17
C LEU A 90 9.30 -12.98 -9.66
N ALA A 91 8.24 -12.74 -8.90
CA ALA A 91 8.23 -12.85 -7.45
C ALA A 91 7.40 -14.08 -7.06
N ASP A 92 8.06 -15.07 -6.47
CA ASP A 92 7.44 -16.32 -6.03
C ASP A 92 7.26 -16.29 -4.52
N PHE A 93 6.03 -16.53 -4.08
CA PHE A 93 5.67 -16.61 -2.68
C PHE A 93 5.13 -17.98 -2.33
N GLN A 94 5.40 -18.41 -1.10
CA GLN A 94 4.70 -19.51 -0.47
C GLN A 94 3.81 -18.93 0.63
N VAL A 95 2.53 -19.29 0.62
CA VAL A 95 1.55 -18.78 1.56
C VAL A 95 0.85 -19.92 2.27
N LYS A 96 0.99 -19.98 3.59
CA LYS A 96 0.26 -20.94 4.42
C LYS A 96 -1.04 -20.32 4.89
N ILE A 97 -2.16 -20.92 4.49
CA ILE A 97 -3.49 -20.41 4.80
C ILE A 97 -3.79 -20.66 6.27
N GLY A 98 -4.05 -19.58 7.01
CA GLY A 98 -4.51 -19.67 8.39
C GLY A 98 -6.03 -19.56 8.45
N ASP A 99 -6.56 -18.43 7.98
CA ASP A 99 -7.98 -18.15 7.86
C ASP A 99 -8.44 -18.47 6.41
N PRO A 100 -9.37 -19.43 6.22
CA PRO A 100 -9.85 -19.84 4.90
C PRO A 100 -10.80 -18.84 4.23
N ASP A 101 -11.24 -17.77 4.92
CA ASP A 101 -12.10 -16.73 4.33
C ASP A 101 -11.31 -15.75 3.43
N LEU A 102 -10.66 -16.30 2.39
CA LEU A 102 -9.76 -15.53 1.51
C LEU A 102 -10.47 -14.40 0.78
N GLN A 103 -11.76 -14.56 0.46
CA GLN A 103 -12.56 -13.54 -0.24
C GLN A 103 -12.68 -12.25 0.57
N ASN A 104 -12.82 -12.35 1.89
CA ASN A 104 -12.86 -11.18 2.76
C ASN A 104 -11.47 -10.74 3.21
N ARG A 105 -10.56 -11.69 3.51
CA ARG A 105 -9.22 -11.37 4.03
C ARG A 105 -8.31 -10.77 2.97
N TRP A 106 -8.37 -11.27 1.74
CA TRP A 106 -7.46 -10.90 0.67
C TRP A 106 -8.13 -10.03 -0.39
N LEU A 107 -9.32 -9.49 -0.10
CA LEU A 107 -10.01 -8.57 -1.00
C LEU A 107 -9.05 -7.46 -1.44
N GLY A 108 -9.00 -7.20 -2.75
CA GLY A 108 -8.07 -6.23 -3.31
C GLY A 108 -6.60 -6.56 -3.05
N CYS A 109 -6.23 -7.85 -3.02
CA CYS A 109 -4.84 -8.27 -2.94
C CYS A 109 -4.02 -7.63 -4.07
N LYS A 110 -2.94 -6.99 -3.68
CA LYS A 110 -1.99 -6.34 -4.56
C LYS A 110 -0.59 -6.79 -4.19
N VAL A 111 0.07 -7.45 -5.13
CA VAL A 111 1.52 -7.64 -5.07
C VAL A 111 2.16 -6.59 -5.94
N MET A 112 3.20 -5.94 -5.45
CA MET A 112 3.90 -4.88 -6.16
C MET A 112 5.40 -5.02 -5.99
N LEU A 113 6.15 -4.46 -6.94
CA LEU A 113 7.57 -4.20 -6.74
C LEU A 113 7.76 -2.74 -6.35
N ILE A 114 8.60 -2.49 -5.35
CA ILE A 114 8.96 -1.15 -4.89
C ILE A 114 10.48 -1.00 -4.94
N ASP A 115 11.00 0.02 -5.62
CA ASP A 115 12.44 0.29 -5.60
C ASP A 115 12.86 1.23 -4.44
N LYS A 116 14.16 1.48 -4.35
CA LYS A 116 14.76 2.40 -3.38
C LYS A 116 14.24 3.84 -3.48
N ASP A 117 13.74 4.24 -4.64
CA ASP A 117 13.24 5.60 -4.92
C ASP A 117 11.71 5.69 -4.67
N GLY A 118 11.09 4.59 -4.22
CA GLY A 118 9.66 4.50 -3.95
C GLY A 118 8.79 4.31 -5.18
N ARG A 119 9.38 4.10 -6.36
CA ARG A 119 8.63 3.78 -7.58
C ARG A 119 7.98 2.41 -7.43
N ARG A 120 6.74 2.29 -7.89
CA ARG A 120 5.92 1.07 -7.74
C ARG A 120 5.57 0.51 -9.11
N TRP A 121 5.71 -0.80 -9.27
CA TRP A 121 5.26 -1.53 -10.46
C TRP A 121 4.18 -2.53 -10.09
N SER A 122 3.11 -2.54 -10.89
CA SER A 122 2.07 -3.55 -10.82
C SER A 122 2.44 -4.80 -11.62
N PRO A 123 1.86 -5.97 -11.30
CA PRO A 123 2.02 -7.15 -12.11
C PRO A 123 1.51 -6.89 -13.53
N THR A 124 2.16 -7.52 -14.51
CA THR A 124 1.77 -7.48 -15.91
C THR A 124 1.09 -8.78 -16.31
N SER A 125 -0.04 -8.66 -17.00
CA SER A 125 -0.71 -9.77 -17.67
C SER A 125 -0.14 -10.03 -19.06
N VAL A 126 0.86 -9.29 -19.53
CA VAL A 126 1.37 -9.39 -20.92
C VAL A 126 2.39 -10.52 -21.08
N VAL A 127 3.05 -10.92 -20.00
CA VAL A 127 4.13 -11.94 -20.01
C VAL A 127 3.60 -13.31 -19.55
N VAL A 128 2.38 -13.68 -19.96
CA VAL A 128 1.72 -14.97 -19.63
C VAL A 128 2.52 -16.19 -20.13
N SER A 129 3.42 -15.99 -21.09
CA SER A 129 4.18 -17.05 -21.77
C SER A 129 5.37 -17.60 -20.98
N LEU A 130 5.70 -17.04 -19.81
CA LEU A 130 6.63 -17.68 -18.88
C LEU A 130 5.91 -18.87 -18.21
N LYS A 131 5.95 -20.03 -18.88
CA LYS A 131 5.34 -21.31 -18.45
C LYS A 131 5.20 -21.39 -16.93
N THR A 132 4.00 -21.09 -16.45
CA THR A 132 3.62 -21.33 -15.06
C THR A 132 3.51 -22.84 -14.89
N THR A 133 4.28 -23.41 -13.97
CA THR A 133 4.09 -24.79 -13.52
C THR A 133 2.65 -24.96 -13.03
N ASP A 134 2.03 -26.12 -13.25
CA ASP A 134 0.59 -26.41 -13.08
C ASP A 134 -0.01 -26.20 -11.66
N ASN A 135 0.73 -25.61 -10.73
CA ASN A 135 0.28 -25.39 -9.35
C ASN A 135 0.72 -24.02 -8.78
N VAL A 136 0.78 -23.00 -9.64
CA VAL A 136 1.16 -21.64 -9.26
C VAL A 136 0.06 -20.67 -9.64
N GLN A 137 -0.39 -19.88 -8.67
CA GLN A 137 -1.51 -18.96 -8.82
C GLN A 137 -1.04 -17.50 -8.72
N THR A 138 -1.80 -16.56 -9.28
CA THR A 138 -1.64 -15.14 -8.93
C THR A 138 -2.33 -14.86 -7.60
N CYS A 139 -2.01 -13.75 -6.95
CA CYS A 139 -2.69 -13.38 -5.71
C CYS A 139 -4.19 -13.21 -5.93
N THR A 140 -4.60 -12.60 -7.05
CA THR A 140 -6.02 -12.39 -7.36
C THR A 140 -6.74 -13.72 -7.60
N SER A 141 -6.14 -14.68 -8.32
CA SER A 141 -6.76 -16.00 -8.52
C SER A 141 -6.82 -16.82 -7.23
N ALA A 142 -5.83 -16.68 -6.34
CA ALA A 142 -5.76 -17.44 -5.09
C ALA A 142 -6.94 -17.15 -4.14
N ILE A 143 -7.53 -15.95 -4.22
CA ILE A 143 -8.75 -15.58 -3.49
C ILE A 143 -9.91 -16.56 -3.76
N PHE A 144 -9.96 -17.12 -4.97
CA PHE A 144 -11.01 -18.03 -5.42
C PHE A 144 -10.54 -19.49 -5.51
N SER A 145 -9.39 -19.82 -4.91
CA SER A 145 -8.80 -21.17 -4.99
C SER A 145 -9.56 -22.24 -4.21
N GLY A 146 -10.40 -21.84 -3.25
CA GLY A 146 -11.10 -22.77 -2.35
C GLY A 146 -10.19 -23.42 -1.29
N ALA A 147 -8.99 -22.86 -1.08
CA ALA A 147 -8.03 -23.34 -0.09
C ALA A 147 -8.61 -23.31 1.34
N LYS A 148 -8.23 -24.31 2.14
CA LYS A 148 -8.64 -24.49 3.52
C LYS A 148 -7.54 -24.05 4.49
N GLY A 149 -7.91 -23.85 5.75
CA GLY A 149 -6.94 -23.60 6.81
C GLY A 149 -5.92 -24.74 6.91
N GLY A 150 -4.64 -24.40 6.91
CA GLY A 150 -3.51 -25.32 6.88
C GLY A 150 -2.91 -25.54 5.49
N ASP A 151 -3.64 -25.24 4.41
CA ASP A 151 -3.15 -25.43 3.05
C ASP A 151 -1.97 -24.51 2.75
N THR A 152 -1.12 -24.91 1.81
CA THR A 152 0.00 -24.09 1.33
C THR A 152 -0.18 -23.81 -0.14
N LEU A 153 -0.29 -22.53 -0.48
CA LEU A 153 -0.41 -22.05 -1.86
C LEU A 153 0.94 -21.50 -2.33
N ASN A 154 1.30 -21.81 -3.58
CA ASN A 154 2.42 -21.18 -4.26
C ASN A 154 1.87 -20.09 -5.17
N LEU A 155 2.33 -18.86 -4.97
CA LEU A 155 1.94 -17.71 -5.75
C LEU A 155 3.10 -17.23 -6.60
N ARG A 156 2.81 -16.73 -7.80
CA ARG A 156 3.78 -16.04 -8.64
C ARG A 156 3.14 -14.83 -9.25
N GLU A 157 3.86 -13.72 -9.15
CA GLU A 157 3.52 -12.48 -9.80
C GLU A 157 4.63 -12.10 -10.76
N THR A 158 4.25 -11.68 -11.95
CA THR A 158 5.20 -11.31 -13.00
C THR A 158 5.10 -9.82 -13.26
N PHE A 159 6.23 -9.15 -13.30
CA PHE A 159 6.36 -7.70 -13.46
C PHE A 159 7.18 -7.40 -14.69
N LEU A 160 7.01 -6.22 -15.26
CA LEU A 160 7.91 -5.68 -16.27
C LEU A 160 8.53 -4.40 -15.72
N VAL A 161 9.84 -4.42 -15.48
CA VAL A 161 10.55 -3.28 -14.90
C VAL A 161 11.73 -2.88 -15.78
N PRO A 162 12.17 -1.62 -15.72
CA PRO A 162 13.41 -1.21 -16.35
C PRO A 162 14.63 -1.98 -15.80
N LYS A 163 15.62 -2.26 -16.66
CA LYS A 163 16.81 -3.05 -16.30
C LYS A 163 17.55 -2.50 -15.08
N GLU A 164 17.64 -1.19 -14.94
CA GLU A 164 18.29 -0.52 -13.81
C GLU A 164 17.54 -0.73 -12.48
N ALA A 165 16.21 -0.87 -12.52
CA ALA A 165 15.39 -1.07 -11.33
C ALA A 165 15.57 -2.48 -10.74
N THR A 166 15.90 -3.49 -11.56
CA THR A 166 16.04 -4.90 -11.15
C THR A 166 17.00 -5.13 -9.97
N LYS A 167 17.97 -4.22 -9.75
CA LYS A 167 18.97 -4.33 -8.69
C LYS A 167 18.45 -3.92 -7.30
N SER A 168 17.34 -3.19 -7.25
CA SER A 168 16.84 -2.57 -6.01
C SER A 168 15.35 -2.77 -5.76
N VAL A 169 14.64 -3.44 -6.68
CA VAL A 169 13.22 -3.75 -6.50
C VAL A 169 13.03 -4.76 -5.39
N ARG A 170 12.08 -4.47 -4.50
CA ARG A 170 11.67 -5.31 -3.39
C ARG A 170 10.21 -5.70 -3.55
N PRO A 171 9.86 -6.98 -3.39
CA PRO A 171 8.47 -7.42 -3.44
C PRO A 171 7.70 -6.92 -2.22
N ALA A 172 6.47 -6.51 -2.46
CA ALA A 172 5.56 -6.05 -1.43
C ALA A 172 4.17 -6.65 -1.64
N VAL A 173 3.46 -6.90 -0.54
CA VAL A 173 2.12 -7.49 -0.54
C VAL A 173 1.20 -6.63 0.30
N GLY A 174 0.09 -6.20 -0.29
CA GLY A 174 -1.00 -5.49 0.37
C GLY A 174 -2.32 -6.25 0.21
N VAL A 175 -3.13 -6.27 1.25
CA VAL A 175 -4.50 -6.82 1.24
C VAL A 175 -5.43 -5.87 1.99
N ALA A 176 -6.69 -5.75 1.58
CA ALA A 176 -7.60 -4.77 2.17
C ALA A 176 -7.77 -4.94 3.69
N SER A 177 -7.73 -6.17 4.21
CA SER A 177 -7.91 -6.44 5.65
C SER A 177 -6.78 -5.92 6.54
N GLU A 178 -5.63 -5.56 5.98
CA GLU A 178 -4.45 -5.10 6.73
C GLU A 178 -4.08 -3.64 6.43
N ARG A 179 -4.74 -3.02 5.45
CA ARG A 179 -4.52 -1.61 5.12
C ARG A 179 -4.74 -0.73 6.35
N PRO A 180 -3.95 0.35 6.52
CA PRO A 180 -2.97 0.90 5.57
C PRO A 180 -1.57 0.25 5.58
N HIS A 181 -1.39 -0.89 6.26
CA HIS A 181 -0.10 -1.59 6.31
C HIS A 181 0.07 -2.54 5.12
N PHE A 182 1.32 -2.79 4.75
CA PHE A 182 1.68 -3.77 3.73
C PHE A 182 2.99 -4.46 4.10
N LEU A 183 3.22 -5.67 3.61
CA LEU A 183 4.50 -6.35 3.77
C LEU A 183 5.51 -5.84 2.73
N LEU A 184 6.76 -5.62 3.14
CA LEU A 184 7.88 -5.29 2.26
C LEU A 184 9.02 -6.27 2.52
N PHE A 185 9.24 -7.18 1.58
CA PHE A 185 10.25 -8.22 1.70
C PHE A 185 11.63 -7.69 1.30
N GLN A 186 12.65 -8.02 2.10
CA GLN A 186 14.04 -7.73 1.77
C GLN A 186 14.58 -8.74 0.73
N LEU A 187 15.64 -8.37 0.05
CA LEU A 187 16.35 -9.25 -0.87
C LEU A 187 17.25 -10.24 -0.11
N GLU A 188 17.59 -11.37 -0.71
CA GLU A 188 18.49 -12.37 -0.11
C GLU A 188 19.85 -11.82 0.33
N LYS A 189 20.31 -10.74 -0.32
CA LYS A 189 21.62 -10.11 -0.08
C LYS A 189 21.54 -8.76 0.64
N ASP A 190 20.38 -8.41 1.20
CA ASP A 190 20.23 -7.26 2.11
C ASP A 190 20.71 -7.63 3.53
#